data_AF-A0A1B0FNH6-F1
#
_entry.id   AF-A0A1B0FNH6-F1
#
_cell.length_a   1.000
_cell.length_b   1.000
_cell.length_c   1.000
_cell.angle_alpha   90.00
_cell.angle_beta   90.00
_cell.angle_gamma   90.00
#
_symmetry.space_group_name_H-M   'P 1'
#
loop_
_entity.id
_entity.type
_entity.pdbx_description
1 polymer ?
#
loop_
_entity_poly.entity_id
_entity_poly.type
_entity_poly.pdbx_seq_one_letter_code
_entity_poly.pdbx_strand_id
1 'polypeptide(L)'
;KVYDIKTIRVIAGTRQRLRRTANVQRRRVQRKILHPDYPQAPGCDIALMQLQTKLDIDGKYRAIASLEFDEYPVIGQLCIAAGWGRTYLNGPCPNDILHVKMLIISVDPAHISLHRPSDYAQAACSGDSGGPLFCQEKGYNIKSIRVIAGTRRRLRRTANVQRRRVQRKILHPEYPRASGCDIALMQLQTKLDIDGKHRAIAPLEFDEYPVFGQHCIAAGWGTIYNGGPSPNDILYVKMVVIGIEPSKFVLSRHSDYAQAACSGDSGGPLFCGGDYKSIYCNVYTKI
;
A
#
# COMPACT_ATOMS: atom_id res chain seq x y z
N LYS A 1 22.68 -23.94 -17.40
CA LYS A 1 23.86 -23.38 -18.11
C LYS A 1 24.35 -22.15 -17.35
N VAL A 2 25.52 -22.22 -16.72
CA VAL A 2 26.12 -21.06 -16.03
C VAL A 2 26.75 -20.17 -17.09
N TYR A 3 26.14 -19.04 -17.40
CA TYR A 3 26.71 -18.07 -18.34
C TYR A 3 27.99 -17.46 -17.74
N ASP A 4 29.08 -17.48 -18.52
CA ASP A 4 30.33 -16.81 -18.17
C ASP A 4 30.04 -15.31 -18.00
N ILE A 5 30.40 -14.78 -16.84
CA ILE A 5 30.18 -13.38 -16.49
C ILE A 5 30.82 -12.41 -17.49
N LYS A 6 31.92 -12.82 -18.13
CA LYS A 6 32.61 -12.02 -19.15
C LYS A 6 31.72 -11.74 -20.36
N THR A 7 30.74 -12.61 -20.62
CA THR A 7 29.79 -12.50 -21.74
C THR A 7 28.55 -11.68 -21.41
N ILE A 8 28.26 -11.43 -20.13
CA ILE A 8 27.04 -10.73 -19.72
C ILE A 8 27.23 -9.21 -19.87
N ARG A 9 26.22 -8.56 -20.43
CA ARG A 9 26.12 -7.10 -20.56
C ARG A 9 24.75 -6.66 -20.10
N VAL A 10 24.72 -5.59 -19.31
CA VAL A 10 23.48 -4.86 -19.00
C VAL A 10 23.31 -3.75 -20.02
N ILE A 11 22.15 -3.71 -20.66
CA ILE A 11 21.78 -2.72 -21.68
C ILE A 11 20.59 -1.93 -21.15
N ALA A 12 20.68 -0.60 -21.13
CA ALA A 12 19.64 0.28 -20.60
C ALA A 12 19.43 1.50 -21.51
N GLY A 13 18.21 2.06 -21.52
CA GLY A 13 17.87 3.27 -22.27
C GLY A 13 17.30 3.04 -23.68
N THR A 14 16.73 1.86 -23.96
CA THR A 14 16.10 1.56 -25.26
C THR A 14 14.86 0.69 -25.09
N ARG A 15 13.89 0.87 -25.99
CA ARG A 15 12.77 -0.07 -26.20
C ARG A 15 13.12 -1.17 -27.20
N GLN A 16 14.14 -0.95 -28.03
CA GLN A 16 14.58 -1.84 -29.10
C GLN A 16 15.92 -2.49 -28.74
N ARG A 17 15.93 -3.79 -28.46
CA ARG A 17 17.13 -4.48 -27.93
C ARG A 17 18.29 -4.56 -28.93
N LEU A 18 18.00 -4.57 -30.23
CA LEU A 18 19.02 -4.67 -31.29
C LEU A 18 19.53 -3.29 -31.74
N ARG A 19 18.83 -2.20 -31.40
CA ARG A 19 19.18 -0.87 -31.88
C ARG A 19 20.30 -0.23 -31.06
N ARG A 20 21.24 0.41 -31.75
CA ARG A 20 22.29 1.25 -31.15
C ARG A 20 21.90 2.71 -31.35
N THR A 21 21.68 3.44 -30.25
CA THR A 21 21.46 4.89 -30.25
C THR A 21 22.32 5.54 -29.18
N ALA A 22 22.51 6.86 -29.26
CA ALA A 22 23.30 7.62 -28.30
C ALA A 22 22.78 7.49 -26.84
N ASN A 23 21.48 7.23 -26.66
CA ASN A 23 20.87 7.08 -25.34
C ASN A 23 21.07 5.69 -24.72
N VAL A 24 21.59 4.71 -25.46
CA VAL A 24 21.78 3.33 -24.97
C VAL A 24 23.09 3.19 -24.23
N GLN A 25 23.01 2.84 -22.95
CA GLN A 25 24.18 2.50 -22.16
C GLN A 25 24.38 0.99 -22.12
N ARG A 26 25.63 0.56 -22.29
CA ARG A 26 26.06 -0.83 -22.16
C ARG A 26 27.09 -0.92 -21.06
N ARG A 27 26.88 -1.80 -20.09
CA ARG A 27 27.77 -2.00 -18.95
C ARG A 27 28.15 -3.46 -18.84
N ARG A 28 29.43 -3.72 -18.58
CA ARG A 28 29.91 -5.07 -18.25
C ARG A 28 29.54 -5.38 -16.80
N VAL A 29 29.24 -6.64 -16.52
CA VAL A 29 29.05 -7.12 -15.16
C VAL A 29 30.41 -7.43 -14.54
N GLN A 30 30.68 -6.86 -13.37
CA GLN A 30 31.88 -7.09 -12.57
C GLN A 30 31.78 -8.41 -11.80
N ARG A 31 30.69 -8.61 -11.06
CA ARG A 31 30.41 -9.85 -10.32
C ARG A 31 28.91 -10.12 -10.21
N LYS A 32 28.56 -11.40 -10.09
CA LYS A 32 27.23 -11.89 -9.73
C LYS A 32 27.26 -12.25 -8.25
N ILE A 33 26.31 -11.75 -7.49
CA ILE A 33 26.14 -12.07 -6.07
C ILE A 33 24.87 -12.93 -6.01
N LEU A 34 25.05 -14.22 -5.78
CA LEU A 34 23.94 -15.17 -5.66
C LEU A 34 23.38 -15.10 -4.24
N HIS A 35 22.11 -15.45 -4.08
CA HIS A 35 21.56 -15.70 -2.76
C HIS A 35 22.39 -16.80 -2.05
N PRO A 36 22.75 -16.64 -0.75
CA PRO A 36 23.55 -17.64 -0.03
C PRO A 36 22.98 -19.06 -0.09
N ASP A 37 21.66 -19.17 -0.04
CA ASP A 37 20.95 -20.46 -0.05
C ASP A 37 20.65 -21.01 -1.45
N TYR A 38 21.12 -20.34 -2.53
CA TYR A 38 21.00 -20.85 -3.88
C TYR A 38 22.07 -21.92 -4.18
N PRO A 39 21.74 -23.08 -4.78
CA PRO A 39 20.46 -23.48 -5.36
C PRO A 39 19.61 -24.40 -4.44
N GLN A 40 19.91 -24.44 -3.15
CA GLN A 40 19.44 -25.46 -2.21
C GLN A 40 18.04 -25.16 -1.68
N ALA A 41 17.68 -23.88 -1.53
CA ALA A 41 16.38 -23.45 -1.02
C ALA A 41 15.43 -22.99 -2.16
N PRO A 42 14.17 -23.46 -2.16
CA PRO A 42 13.14 -22.95 -3.07
C PRO A 42 12.87 -21.46 -2.79
N GLY A 43 12.60 -20.67 -3.84
CA GLY A 43 12.35 -19.23 -3.73
C GLY A 43 13.59 -18.35 -3.59
N CYS A 44 14.79 -18.93 -3.47
CA CYS A 44 16.05 -18.20 -3.44
C CYS A 44 16.67 -18.04 -4.85
N ASP A 45 15.87 -17.70 -5.86
CA ASP A 45 16.28 -17.66 -7.28
C ASP A 45 16.70 -16.26 -7.79
N ILE A 46 16.87 -15.31 -6.87
CA ILE A 46 17.32 -13.94 -7.15
C ILE A 46 18.85 -13.84 -7.05
N ALA A 47 19.45 -13.08 -7.97
CA ALA A 47 20.87 -12.72 -7.94
C ALA A 47 21.07 -11.23 -8.23
N LEU A 48 22.00 -10.60 -7.52
CA LEU A 48 22.41 -9.22 -7.79
C LEU A 48 23.57 -9.20 -8.80
N MET A 49 23.54 -8.26 -9.73
CA MET A 49 24.64 -8.04 -10.69
C MET A 49 25.30 -6.70 -10.41
N GLN A 50 26.56 -6.73 -9.97
CA GLN A 50 27.35 -5.51 -9.83
C GLN A 50 27.96 -5.13 -11.18
N LEU A 51 27.74 -3.88 -11.61
CA LEU A 51 28.28 -3.36 -12.87
C LEU A 51 29.72 -2.86 -12.67
N GLN A 52 30.58 -3.00 -13.69
CA GLN A 52 31.93 -2.43 -13.67
C GLN A 52 31.92 -0.91 -13.59
N THR A 53 30.95 -0.28 -14.26
CA THR A 53 30.73 1.16 -14.23
C THR A 53 29.25 1.44 -14.03
N LYS A 54 28.93 2.49 -13.26
CA LYS A 54 27.54 2.89 -12.98
C LYS A 54 26.81 3.29 -14.26
N LEU A 55 25.49 3.11 -14.27
CA LEU A 55 24.61 3.68 -15.28
C LEU A 55 24.33 5.15 -14.95
N ASP A 56 24.24 6.00 -15.96
CA ASP A 56 23.82 7.39 -15.78
C ASP A 56 22.30 7.45 -15.85
N ILE A 57 21.68 7.74 -14.71
CA ILE A 57 20.23 7.78 -14.52
C ILE A 57 19.75 9.18 -14.87
N ASP A 58 18.86 9.29 -15.87
CA ASP A 58 18.37 10.57 -16.39
C ASP A 58 16.86 10.77 -16.16
N GLY A 59 16.16 9.76 -15.63
CA GLY A 59 14.72 9.77 -15.41
C GLY A 59 13.86 9.72 -16.67
N LYS A 60 14.45 9.89 -17.87
CA LYS A 60 13.76 9.91 -19.16
C LYS A 60 13.87 8.58 -19.90
N TYR A 61 15.09 8.08 -20.03
CA TYR A 61 15.39 6.81 -20.70
C TYR A 61 15.81 5.73 -19.70
N ARG A 62 16.39 6.13 -18.56
CA ARG A 62 16.90 5.24 -17.51
C ARG A 62 16.45 5.80 -16.17
N ALA A 63 15.60 5.04 -15.50
CA ALA A 63 15.11 5.33 -14.16
C ALA A 63 15.43 4.14 -13.25
N ILE A 64 15.53 4.41 -11.95
CA ILE A 64 15.62 3.37 -10.92
C ILE A 64 14.19 3.00 -10.55
N ALA A 65 13.85 1.71 -10.64
CA ALA A 65 12.62 1.20 -10.06
C ALA A 65 12.77 1.18 -8.53
N SER A 66 11.82 1.78 -7.81
CA SER A 66 11.79 1.60 -6.36
C SER A 66 11.40 0.16 -6.06
N LEU A 67 12.21 -0.53 -5.25
CA LEU A 67 11.93 -1.85 -4.73
C LEU A 67 11.35 -1.79 -3.30
N GLU A 68 11.09 -0.58 -2.79
CA GLU A 68 10.35 -0.38 -1.55
C GLU A 68 8.89 -0.78 -1.78
N PHE A 69 8.61 -2.08 -1.59
CA PHE A 69 7.25 -2.54 -1.40
C PHE A 69 6.89 -2.28 0.07
N ASP A 70 6.42 -1.07 0.36
CA ASP A 70 5.75 -0.80 1.65
C ASP A 70 4.45 -1.64 1.76
N GLU A 71 3.93 -2.12 0.62
CA GLU A 71 2.75 -2.98 0.54
C GLU A 71 2.91 -4.06 -0.53
N TYR A 72 2.49 -5.27 -0.16
CA TYR A 72 2.26 -6.35 -1.12
C TYR A 72 1.10 -5.97 -2.05
N PRO A 73 1.15 -6.39 -3.33
CA PRO A 73 0.05 -6.14 -4.23
C PRO A 73 -1.18 -7.00 -3.85
N VAL A 74 -2.38 -6.61 -4.29
CA VAL A 74 -3.65 -7.19 -3.84
C VAL A 74 -4.14 -8.26 -4.80
N ILE A 75 -4.79 -9.32 -4.29
CA ILE A 75 -5.47 -10.31 -5.14
C ILE A 75 -6.50 -9.61 -6.04
N GLY A 76 -6.51 -9.95 -7.33
CA GLY A 76 -7.31 -9.32 -8.38
C GLY A 76 -6.73 -8.01 -8.92
N GLN A 77 -5.56 -7.56 -8.45
CA GLN A 77 -4.88 -6.38 -9.00
C GLN A 77 -4.33 -6.68 -10.39
N LEU A 78 -4.51 -5.72 -11.30
CA LEU A 78 -3.97 -5.78 -12.65
C LEU A 78 -2.52 -5.28 -12.65
N CYS A 79 -1.63 -6.12 -13.16
CA CYS A 79 -0.21 -5.85 -13.32
C CYS A 79 0.22 -6.04 -14.78
N ILE A 80 1.39 -5.51 -15.11
CA ILE A 80 2.01 -5.58 -16.42
C ILE A 80 3.37 -6.23 -16.25
N ALA A 81 3.57 -7.39 -16.87
CA ALA A 81 4.91 -7.94 -17.05
C ALA A 81 5.43 -7.45 -18.40
N ALA A 82 6.64 -6.90 -18.44
CA ALA A 82 7.24 -6.37 -19.66
C ALA A 82 8.65 -6.91 -19.88
N GLY A 83 8.98 -7.24 -21.12
CA GLY A 83 10.24 -7.88 -21.44
C GLY A 83 10.49 -8.11 -22.93
N TRP A 84 11.63 -8.74 -23.21
CA TRP A 84 12.03 -9.19 -24.55
C TRP A 84 12.11 -10.72 -24.63
N GLY A 85 11.41 -11.43 -23.73
CA GLY A 85 11.25 -12.87 -23.79
C GLY A 85 10.55 -13.33 -25.06
N ARG A 86 10.48 -14.65 -25.25
CA ARG A 86 9.94 -15.23 -26.48
C ARG A 86 8.45 -14.88 -26.64
N THR A 87 8.01 -14.65 -27.88
CA THR A 87 6.59 -14.34 -28.16
C THR A 87 5.65 -15.53 -27.97
N TYR A 88 6.19 -16.75 -27.97
CA TYR A 88 5.49 -18.01 -27.69
C TYR A 88 6.53 -19.11 -27.36
N LEU A 89 6.08 -20.28 -26.93
CA LEU A 89 6.97 -21.40 -26.60
C LEU A 89 7.90 -21.74 -27.77
N ASN A 90 9.21 -21.71 -27.54
CA ASN A 90 10.26 -21.91 -28.56
C ASN A 90 10.25 -20.88 -29.73
N GLY A 91 9.45 -19.81 -29.64
CA GLY A 91 9.36 -18.74 -30.63
C GLY A 91 10.48 -17.71 -30.56
N PRO A 92 10.52 -16.71 -31.47
CA PRO A 92 11.56 -15.68 -31.50
C PRO A 92 11.45 -14.71 -30.32
N CYS A 93 12.57 -14.05 -29.99
CA CYS A 93 12.58 -12.89 -29.08
C CYS A 93 12.35 -11.59 -29.88
N PRO A 94 11.37 -10.75 -29.51
CA PRO A 94 11.03 -9.54 -30.25
C PRO A 94 12.16 -8.51 -30.18
N ASN A 95 12.21 -7.59 -31.14
CA ASN A 95 13.14 -6.46 -31.08
C ASN A 95 12.64 -5.38 -30.11
N ASP A 96 11.37 -5.02 -30.23
CA ASP A 96 10.69 -4.11 -29.30
C ASP A 96 10.33 -4.82 -27.99
N ILE A 97 10.32 -4.06 -26.90
CA ILE A 97 9.82 -4.54 -25.61
C ILE A 97 8.32 -4.79 -25.74
N LEU A 98 7.90 -5.98 -25.34
CA LEU A 98 6.50 -6.36 -25.28
C LEU A 98 6.02 -6.35 -23.83
N HIS A 99 4.71 -6.36 -23.66
CA HIS A 99 4.10 -6.41 -22.34
C HIS A 99 2.83 -7.26 -22.35
N VAL A 100 2.51 -7.88 -21.22
CA VAL A 100 1.28 -8.64 -21.01
C VAL A 100 0.60 -8.17 -19.73
N LYS A 101 -0.73 -8.13 -19.75
CA LYS A 101 -1.55 -7.83 -18.56
C LYS A 101 -1.83 -9.11 -17.80
N MET A 102 -1.57 -9.11 -16.50
CA MET A 102 -1.73 -10.24 -15.60
C MET A 102 -2.54 -9.80 -14.37
N LEU A 103 -3.36 -10.70 -13.84
CA LEU A 103 -4.05 -10.51 -12.56
C LEU A 103 -3.30 -11.27 -11.47
N ILE A 104 -3.22 -10.68 -10.29
CA ILE A 104 -2.72 -11.39 -9.11
C ILE A 104 -3.79 -12.34 -8.61
N ILE A 105 -3.42 -13.60 -8.35
CA ILE A 105 -4.33 -14.61 -7.80
C ILE A 105 -3.91 -15.10 -6.42
N SER A 106 -2.63 -15.02 -6.07
CA SER A 106 -2.16 -15.33 -4.73
C SER A 106 -0.94 -14.48 -4.37
N VAL A 107 -0.79 -14.18 -3.08
CA VAL A 107 0.32 -13.40 -2.54
C VAL A 107 0.81 -14.04 -1.24
N ASP A 108 1.95 -14.71 -1.37
CA ASP A 108 2.72 -15.34 -0.29
C ASP A 108 4.02 -14.54 -0.09
N PRO A 109 4.58 -14.46 1.14
CA PRO A 109 5.86 -13.79 1.37
C PRO A 109 7.01 -14.28 0.45
N ALA A 110 6.98 -15.54 0.02
CA ALA A 110 7.97 -16.11 -0.90
C ALA A 110 7.56 -16.00 -2.37
N HIS A 111 6.25 -15.98 -2.68
CA HIS A 111 5.74 -16.14 -4.05
C HIS A 111 4.50 -15.30 -4.36
N ILE A 112 4.51 -14.65 -5.54
CA ILE A 112 3.33 -14.00 -6.11
C ILE A 112 2.87 -14.81 -7.32
N SER A 113 1.64 -15.31 -7.29
CA SER A 113 1.06 -16.06 -8.40
C SER A 113 0.20 -15.15 -9.27
N LEU A 114 0.37 -15.30 -10.58
CA LEU A 114 -0.28 -14.48 -11.60
C LEU A 114 -1.14 -15.36 -12.51
N HIS A 115 -2.29 -14.83 -12.93
CA HIS A 115 -3.17 -15.44 -13.92
C HIS A 115 -3.44 -14.48 -15.07
N ARG A 116 -3.66 -15.04 -16.26
CA ARG A 116 -4.11 -14.27 -17.42
C ARG A 116 -5.58 -13.89 -17.23
N PRO A 117 -6.02 -12.67 -17.56
CA PRO A 117 -7.46 -12.40 -17.69
C PRO A 117 -8.06 -13.35 -18.74
N SER A 118 -9.30 -13.82 -18.53
CA SER A 118 -9.98 -14.82 -19.36
C SER A 118 -9.96 -14.50 -20.86
N ASP A 119 -9.88 -13.21 -21.21
CA ASP A 119 -10.05 -12.69 -22.56
C ASP A 119 -8.72 -12.56 -23.34
N TYR A 120 -7.58 -12.88 -22.73
CA TYR A 120 -6.25 -12.70 -23.33
C TYR A 120 -5.47 -14.02 -23.44
N ALA A 121 -5.04 -14.38 -24.65
CA ALA A 121 -4.17 -15.52 -24.93
C ALA A 121 -2.66 -15.22 -24.76
N GLN A 122 -2.31 -14.20 -23.95
CA GLN A 122 -0.95 -13.67 -23.83
C GLN A 122 -0.42 -13.87 -22.41
N ALA A 123 0.80 -14.40 -22.28
CA ALA A 123 1.48 -14.63 -21.00
C ALA A 123 2.99 -14.36 -21.15
N ALA A 124 3.69 -14.20 -20.02
CA ALA A 124 5.15 -14.15 -20.02
C ALA A 124 5.73 -15.51 -20.49
N CYS A 125 6.87 -15.48 -21.17
CA CYS A 125 7.50 -16.68 -21.71
C CYS A 125 8.98 -16.77 -21.33
N SER A 126 9.66 -17.81 -21.82
CA SER A 126 11.09 -18.00 -21.62
C SER A 126 11.88 -16.75 -22.05
N GLY A 127 12.70 -16.23 -21.13
CA GLY A 127 13.48 -15.00 -21.34
C GLY A 127 12.88 -13.76 -20.68
N ASP A 128 11.67 -13.83 -20.14
CA ASP A 128 11.10 -12.77 -19.27
C ASP A 128 11.41 -13.00 -17.78
N SER A 129 11.99 -14.15 -17.41
CA SER A 129 12.38 -14.47 -16.03
C SER A 129 13.33 -13.41 -15.44
N GLY A 130 13.00 -12.90 -14.25
CA GLY A 130 13.70 -11.80 -13.60
C GLY A 130 13.37 -10.42 -14.18
N GLY A 131 12.47 -10.33 -15.15
CA GLY A 131 11.90 -9.09 -15.65
C GLY A 131 10.97 -8.42 -14.61
N PRO A 132 10.81 -7.09 -14.68
CA PRO A 132 9.97 -6.36 -13.73
C PRO A 132 8.48 -6.65 -13.94
N LEU A 133 7.76 -6.77 -12.83
CA LEU A 133 6.30 -6.76 -12.78
C LEU A 133 5.82 -5.39 -12.28
N PHE A 134 5.05 -4.68 -13.09
CA PHE A 134 4.51 -3.36 -12.78
C PHE A 134 3.04 -3.48 -12.40
N CYS A 135 2.70 -3.38 -11.13
CA CYS A 135 1.31 -3.41 -10.69
C CYS A 135 0.73 -2.01 -10.65
N GLN A 136 -0.48 -1.82 -11.20
CA GLN A 136 -1.15 -0.53 -11.11
C GLN A 136 -1.52 -0.28 -9.66
N GLU A 137 -0.94 0.74 -9.03
CA GLU A 137 -1.22 1.14 -7.65
C GLU A 137 -2.74 1.39 -7.50
N LYS A 138 -3.46 0.42 -6.92
CA LYS A 138 -4.87 0.57 -6.52
C LYS A 138 -4.98 1.07 -5.07
N GLY A 139 -4.00 1.84 -4.64
CA GLY A 139 -3.99 2.54 -3.36
C GLY A 139 -3.92 4.04 -3.63
N TYR A 140 -4.62 4.85 -2.83
CA TYR A 140 -4.39 6.29 -2.81
C TYR A 140 -2.88 6.53 -2.69
N ASN A 141 -2.28 7.13 -3.71
CA ASN A 141 -0.86 7.49 -3.70
C ASN A 141 -0.55 8.16 -2.36
N ILE A 142 0.38 7.62 -1.58
CA ILE A 142 0.65 8.14 -0.22
C ILE A 142 0.98 9.64 -0.23
N LYS A 143 1.55 10.14 -1.35
CA LYS A 143 1.84 11.56 -1.58
C LYS A 143 0.58 12.42 -1.78
N SER A 144 -0.56 11.82 -2.13
CA SER A 144 -1.86 12.49 -2.23
C SER A 144 -2.57 12.59 -0.87
N ILE A 145 -2.24 11.73 0.10
CA ILE A 145 -2.84 11.74 1.43
C ILE A 145 -2.35 12.95 2.23
N ARG A 146 -3.28 13.56 2.96
CA ARG A 146 -3.05 14.66 3.89
C ARG A 146 -3.80 14.39 5.18
N VAL A 147 -3.11 14.51 6.31
CA VAL A 147 -3.75 14.57 7.62
C VAL A 147 -4.10 16.03 7.90
N ILE A 148 -5.37 16.29 8.24
CA ILE A 148 -5.88 17.62 8.59
C ILE A 148 -6.36 17.55 10.05
N ALA A 149 -5.80 18.41 10.91
CA ALA A 149 -6.11 18.42 12.33
C ALA A 149 -6.39 19.84 12.85
N GLY A 150 -7.22 19.96 13.88
CA GLY A 150 -7.52 21.23 14.54
C GLY A 150 -8.77 21.98 14.06
N THR A 151 -9.75 21.28 13.46
CA THR A 151 -11.04 21.88 13.06
C THR A 151 -12.20 20.93 13.28
N ARG A 152 -13.37 21.51 13.60
CA ARG A 152 -14.67 20.83 13.56
C ARG A 152 -15.34 20.93 12.17
N ARG A 153 -14.90 21.88 11.33
CA ARG A 153 -15.46 22.14 9.99
C ARG A 153 -14.47 21.75 8.90
N ARG A 154 -14.81 20.74 8.09
CA ARG A 154 -13.89 20.19 7.07
C ARG A 154 -13.62 21.15 5.90
N LEU A 155 -14.58 22.02 5.56
CA LEU A 155 -14.45 22.95 4.43
C LEU A 155 -13.81 24.29 4.80
N ARG A 156 -13.64 24.56 6.11
CA ARG A 156 -13.13 25.86 6.58
C ARG A 156 -11.61 25.83 6.75
N ARG A 157 -10.92 26.83 6.20
CA ARG A 157 -9.51 27.11 6.48
C ARG A 157 -9.42 28.13 7.62
N THR A 158 -8.76 27.76 8.71
CA THR A 158 -8.48 28.66 9.84
C THR A 158 -7.03 28.54 10.24
N ALA A 159 -6.51 29.53 10.99
CA ALA A 159 -5.12 29.54 11.46
C ALA A 159 -4.77 28.32 12.33
N ASN A 160 -5.75 27.76 13.05
CA ASN A 160 -5.54 26.60 13.93
C ASN A 160 -5.54 25.26 13.17
N VAL A 161 -5.83 25.24 11.86
CA VAL A 161 -5.82 23.99 11.08
C VAL A 161 -4.43 23.68 10.57
N GLN A 162 -3.90 22.54 10.99
CA GLN A 162 -2.65 22.00 10.49
C GLN A 162 -2.91 20.96 9.41
N ARG A 163 -2.09 21.00 8.36
CA ARG A 163 -2.09 20.02 7.28
C ARG A 163 -0.70 19.39 7.21
N ARG A 164 -0.65 18.07 7.28
CA ARG A 164 0.59 17.30 7.20
C ARG A 164 0.52 16.30 6.07
N ARG A 165 1.61 16.19 5.31
CA ARG A 165 1.77 15.11 4.34
C ARG A 165 2.08 13.83 5.10
N VAL A 166 1.58 12.72 4.59
CA VAL A 166 1.96 11.40 5.11
C VAL A 166 3.29 11.00 4.46
N GLN A 167 4.24 10.58 5.27
CA GLN A 167 5.53 10.05 4.84
C GLN A 167 5.38 8.61 4.39
N ARG A 168 4.78 7.77 5.24
CA ARG A 168 4.45 6.37 4.96
C ARG A 168 3.27 5.90 5.80
N LYS A 169 2.66 4.80 5.37
CA LYS A 169 1.68 4.03 6.13
C LYS A 169 2.33 2.72 6.59
N ILE A 170 1.94 2.24 7.75
CA ILE A 170 2.41 1.00 8.36
C ILE A 170 1.16 0.20 8.67
N LEU A 171 0.88 -0.81 7.87
CA LEU A 171 -0.26 -1.70 8.08
C LEU A 171 0.06 -2.70 9.20
N HIS A 172 -0.97 -3.22 9.87
CA HIS A 172 -0.80 -4.38 10.73
C HIS A 172 -0.19 -5.55 9.93
N PRO A 173 0.81 -6.29 10.45
CA PRO A 173 1.46 -7.38 9.71
C PRO A 173 0.51 -8.48 9.24
N GLU A 174 -0.59 -8.69 9.97
CA GLU A 174 -1.63 -9.69 9.63
C GLU A 174 -2.75 -9.14 8.75
N TYR A 175 -2.73 -7.86 8.39
CA TYR A 175 -3.69 -7.31 7.42
C TYR A 175 -3.31 -7.73 5.99
N PRO A 176 -4.25 -8.18 5.13
CA PRO A 176 -5.69 -8.37 5.36
C PRO A 176 -6.07 -9.82 5.72
N ARG A 177 -5.09 -10.64 6.11
CA ARG A 177 -5.22 -12.10 6.27
C ARG A 177 -6.06 -12.48 7.48
N ALA A 178 -5.93 -11.75 8.59
CA ALA A 178 -6.66 -12.01 9.82
C ALA A 178 -7.85 -11.05 9.99
N SER A 179 -9.00 -11.61 10.34
CA SER A 179 -10.17 -10.83 10.78
C SER A 179 -9.85 -10.11 12.09
N GLY A 180 -10.10 -8.80 12.17
CA GLY A 180 -9.87 -8.00 13.39
C GLY A 180 -8.56 -7.21 13.39
N CYS A 181 -7.65 -7.46 12.44
CA CYS A 181 -6.41 -6.70 12.27
C CYS A 181 -6.57 -5.50 11.31
N ASP A 182 -7.75 -4.87 11.31
CA ASP A 182 -8.04 -3.68 10.52
C ASP A 182 -7.45 -2.45 11.22
N ILE A 183 -6.12 -2.37 11.31
CA ILE A 183 -5.39 -1.27 11.94
C ILE A 183 -4.19 -0.82 11.10
N ALA A 184 -3.99 0.49 11.02
CA ALA A 184 -2.83 1.10 10.36
C ALA A 184 -2.27 2.31 11.12
N LEU A 185 -0.96 2.50 11.05
CA LEU A 185 -0.28 3.73 11.49
C LEU A 185 0.10 4.58 10.29
N MET A 186 -0.10 5.90 10.37
CA MET A 186 0.40 6.87 9.40
C MET A 186 1.51 7.71 10.03
N GLN A 187 2.71 7.65 9.46
CA GLN A 187 3.81 8.52 9.86
C GLN A 187 3.73 9.84 9.10
N LEU A 188 3.75 10.96 9.81
CA LEU A 188 3.71 12.29 9.21
C LEU A 188 5.12 12.71 8.74
N GLN A 189 5.21 13.47 7.64
CA GLN A 189 6.48 14.07 7.20
C GLN A 189 7.01 15.10 8.19
N THR A 190 6.10 15.84 8.83
CA THR A 190 6.41 16.78 9.89
C THR A 190 5.39 16.63 11.00
N LYS A 191 5.86 16.70 12.25
CA LYS A 191 5.04 16.57 13.45
C LYS A 191 3.93 17.62 13.49
N LEU A 192 2.81 17.28 14.13
CA LEU A 192 1.77 18.25 14.47
C LEU A 192 2.16 19.04 15.71
N ASP A 193 1.80 20.32 15.76
CA ASP A 193 1.99 21.12 16.98
C ASP A 193 0.78 20.92 17.89
N ILE A 194 0.99 20.18 18.97
CA ILE A 194 -0.04 19.81 19.93
C ILE A 194 -0.24 20.97 20.92
N ASP A 195 -1.45 21.50 20.98
CA ASP A 195 -1.80 22.67 21.81
C ASP A 195 -2.78 22.34 22.94
N GLY A 196 -3.22 21.09 23.05
CA GLY A 196 -4.19 20.62 24.06
C GLY A 196 -5.60 21.18 23.89
N LYS A 197 -5.82 22.14 22.98
CA LYS A 197 -7.10 22.84 22.79
C LYS A 197 -7.80 22.44 21.48
N HIS A 198 -7.05 22.45 20.39
CA HIS A 198 -7.53 22.08 19.06
C HIS A 198 -6.94 20.73 18.61
N ARG A 199 -5.75 20.38 19.11
CA ARG A 199 -5.04 19.14 18.81
C ARG A 199 -4.48 18.60 20.13
N ALA A 200 -4.97 17.44 20.51
CA ALA A 200 -4.52 16.70 21.70
C ALA A 200 -4.11 15.29 21.28
N ILE A 201 -3.29 14.66 22.11
CA ILE A 201 -2.93 13.24 21.96
C ILE A 201 -3.97 12.44 22.72
N ALA A 202 -4.56 11.45 22.05
CA ALA A 202 -5.42 10.47 22.69
C ALA A 202 -4.57 9.57 23.59
N PRO A 203 -4.89 9.43 24.89
CA PRO A 203 -4.24 8.43 25.73
C PRO A 203 -4.56 7.03 25.16
N LEU A 204 -3.51 6.22 24.97
CA LEU A 204 -3.59 4.84 24.47
C LEU A 204 -3.54 3.81 25.61
N GLU A 205 -3.52 4.26 26.86
CA GLU A 205 -3.54 3.35 28.01
C GLU A 205 -4.95 2.75 28.14
N PHE A 206 -5.04 1.48 27.79
CA PHE A 206 -6.23 0.66 27.93
C PHE A 206 -6.19 -0.06 29.29
N ASP A 207 -6.32 0.69 30.38
CA ASP A 207 -6.43 0.05 31.69
C ASP A 207 -7.79 -0.66 31.84
N GLU A 208 -8.80 -0.24 31.06
CA GLU A 208 -10.16 -0.81 31.08
C GLU A 208 -10.74 -0.96 29.68
N TYR A 209 -11.13 -2.19 29.33
CA TYR A 209 -11.90 -2.51 28.14
C TYR A 209 -13.36 -2.03 28.28
N PRO A 210 -14.07 -1.75 27.17
CA PRO A 210 -15.47 -1.37 27.24
C PRO A 210 -16.31 -2.52 27.83
N VAL A 211 -17.22 -2.20 28.76
CA VAL A 211 -18.12 -3.18 29.39
C VAL A 211 -19.49 -3.20 28.71
N PHE A 212 -20.23 -4.29 28.87
CA PHE A 212 -21.59 -4.39 28.37
C PHE A 212 -22.47 -3.27 28.95
N GLY A 213 -23.30 -2.66 28.11
CA GLY A 213 -24.14 -1.52 28.47
C GLY A 213 -23.42 -0.17 28.48
N GLN A 214 -22.10 -0.14 28.26
CA GLN A 214 -21.36 1.12 28.24
C GLN A 214 -21.72 1.97 27.02
N HIS A 215 -21.93 3.26 27.25
CA HIS A 215 -22.16 4.22 26.18
C HIS A 215 -20.86 4.62 25.49
N CYS A 216 -20.92 4.67 24.16
CA CYS A 216 -19.84 5.13 23.31
C CYS A 216 -20.32 6.16 22.29
N ILE A 217 -19.39 6.94 21.74
CA ILE A 217 -19.61 7.90 20.67
C ILE A 217 -18.67 7.59 19.51
N ALA A 218 -19.19 7.48 18.30
CA ALA A 218 -18.38 7.60 17.08
C ALA A 218 -18.59 9.00 16.49
N ALA A 219 -17.51 9.64 16.04
CA ALA A 219 -17.56 10.98 15.46
C ALA A 219 -16.79 11.04 14.14
N GLY A 220 -17.33 11.81 13.18
CA GLY A 220 -16.72 11.92 11.86
C GLY A 220 -17.44 12.86 10.90
N TRP A 221 -16.97 12.85 9.65
CA TRP A 221 -17.51 13.64 8.54
C TRP A 221 -17.99 12.76 7.38
N GLY A 222 -18.28 11.49 7.64
CA GLY A 222 -18.86 10.56 6.70
C GLY A 222 -20.23 11.00 6.19
N THR A 223 -20.72 10.32 5.17
CA THR A 223 -21.99 10.63 4.53
C THR A 223 -23.15 10.50 5.52
N ILE A 224 -24.08 11.46 5.54
CA ILE A 224 -25.19 11.46 6.51
C ILE A 224 -26.24 10.35 6.26
N TYR A 225 -26.21 9.73 5.09
CA TYR A 225 -26.92 8.50 4.72
C TYR A 225 -26.17 7.82 3.57
N ASN A 226 -26.53 6.58 3.22
CA ASN A 226 -25.84 5.83 2.18
C ASN A 226 -25.89 6.55 0.81
N GLY A 227 -24.72 6.84 0.23
CA GLY A 227 -24.58 7.62 -1.01
C GLY A 227 -24.94 9.11 -0.88
N GLY A 228 -25.17 9.59 0.35
CA GLY A 228 -25.54 10.97 0.65
C GLY A 228 -24.34 11.93 0.73
N PRO A 229 -24.60 13.21 1.03
CA PRO A 229 -23.54 14.21 1.19
C PRO A 229 -22.79 14.04 2.51
N SER A 230 -21.52 14.46 2.52
CA SER A 230 -20.73 14.61 3.76
C SER A 230 -21.00 15.97 4.41
N PRO A 231 -21.27 16.04 5.72
CA PRO A 231 -21.54 17.27 6.44
C PRO A 231 -20.29 18.16 6.51
N ASN A 232 -20.47 19.47 6.68
CA ASN A 232 -19.32 20.37 6.88
C ASN A 232 -18.81 20.30 8.33
N ASP A 233 -19.71 20.37 9.30
CA ASP A 233 -19.42 20.18 10.72
C ASP A 233 -19.28 18.69 11.04
N ILE A 234 -18.44 18.36 12.02
CA ILE A 234 -18.30 17.00 12.53
C ILE A 234 -19.61 16.57 13.19
N LEU A 235 -20.09 15.38 12.83
CA LEU A 235 -21.25 14.76 13.45
C LEU A 235 -20.81 13.62 14.36
N TYR A 236 -21.71 13.20 15.23
CA TYR A 236 -21.48 12.07 16.11
C TYR A 236 -22.75 11.25 16.34
N VAL A 237 -22.56 9.97 16.64
CA VAL A 237 -23.64 9.04 16.97
C VAL A 237 -23.37 8.41 18.34
N LYS A 238 -24.41 8.30 19.16
CA LYS A 238 -24.34 7.61 20.46
C LYS A 238 -24.72 6.15 20.29
N MET A 239 -23.88 5.27 20.81
CA MET A 239 -24.01 3.82 20.72
C MET A 239 -23.86 3.20 22.11
N VAL A 240 -24.25 1.93 22.23
CA VAL A 240 -24.14 1.14 23.46
C VAL A 240 -23.44 -0.17 23.12
N VAL A 241 -22.52 -0.60 23.97
CA VAL A 241 -21.89 -1.92 23.87
C VAL A 241 -22.92 -3.00 24.22
N ILE A 242 -23.24 -3.86 23.26
CA ILE A 242 -24.18 -4.97 23.42
C ILE A 242 -23.51 -6.35 23.31
N GLY A 243 -22.21 -6.39 23.07
CA GLY A 243 -21.46 -7.63 23.00
C GLY A 243 -19.96 -7.36 23.03
N ILE A 244 -19.23 -8.25 23.68
CA ILE A 244 -17.78 -8.20 23.79
C ILE A 244 -17.28 -9.58 23.39
N GLU A 245 -16.51 -9.63 22.30
CA GLU A 245 -15.84 -10.83 21.82
C GLU A 245 -14.32 -10.60 21.88
N PRO A 246 -13.48 -11.65 21.93
CA PRO A 246 -12.03 -11.51 22.07
C PRO A 246 -11.36 -10.61 21.02
N SER A 247 -11.95 -10.48 19.83
CA SER A 247 -11.41 -9.70 18.71
C SER A 247 -12.28 -8.52 18.27
N LYS A 248 -13.45 -8.29 18.89
CA LYS A 248 -14.35 -7.19 18.49
C LYS A 248 -15.37 -6.83 19.57
N PHE A 249 -15.84 -5.58 19.52
CA PHE A 249 -17.01 -5.13 20.26
C PHE A 249 -18.22 -5.05 19.33
N VAL A 250 -19.38 -5.44 19.83
CA VAL A 250 -20.66 -5.28 19.13
C VAL A 250 -21.35 -4.06 19.71
N LEU A 251 -21.58 -3.06 18.87
CA LEU A 251 -22.24 -1.80 19.23
C LEU A 251 -23.66 -1.79 18.66
N SER A 252 -24.61 -1.35 19.48
CA SER A 252 -25.99 -1.10 19.06
C SER A 252 -26.34 0.37 19.20
N ARG A 253 -27.37 0.78 18.47
CA ARG A 253 -27.93 2.14 18.54
C ARG A 253 -28.76 2.29 19.81
N HIS A 254 -28.75 3.50 20.35
CA HIS A 254 -29.55 3.84 21.53
C HIS A 254 -31.02 4.16 21.20
N SER A 255 -31.39 4.42 19.94
CA SER A 255 -32.74 4.86 19.56
C SER A 255 -33.24 4.24 18.26
N ASP A 256 -34.57 4.27 18.06
CA ASP A 256 -35.27 3.81 16.85
C ASP A 256 -34.96 4.63 15.58
N TYR A 257 -34.31 5.79 15.71
CA TYR A 257 -33.82 6.56 14.57
C TYR A 257 -32.55 5.94 13.99
N ALA A 258 -32.46 5.86 12.65
CA ALA A 258 -31.35 5.26 11.92
C ALA A 258 -30.05 6.11 12.02
N GLN A 259 -29.40 6.09 13.18
CA GLN A 259 -28.12 6.75 13.43
C GLN A 259 -26.99 5.72 13.43
N ALA A 260 -26.08 5.78 12.45
CA ALA A 260 -24.93 4.91 12.36
C ALA A 260 -23.75 5.65 11.71
N ALA A 261 -22.53 5.16 11.96
CA ALA A 261 -21.38 5.55 11.13
C ALA A 261 -21.61 5.10 9.68
N CYS A 262 -21.14 5.89 8.72
CA CYS A 262 -21.38 5.64 7.31
C CYS A 262 -20.08 5.74 6.48
N SER A 263 -20.22 5.76 5.15
CA SER A 263 -19.09 5.89 4.25
C SER A 263 -18.29 7.16 4.54
N GLY A 264 -16.98 7.00 4.75
CA GLY A 264 -16.08 8.10 5.08
C GLY A 264 -15.81 8.32 6.58
N ASP A 265 -16.49 7.57 7.46
CA ASP A 265 -16.15 7.54 8.91
C ASP A 265 -15.14 6.43 9.26
N SER A 266 -14.78 5.56 8.31
CA SER A 266 -13.84 4.45 8.52
C SER A 266 -12.49 4.95 9.03
N GLY A 267 -12.00 4.33 10.11
CA GLY A 267 -10.77 4.75 10.81
C GLY A 267 -10.97 5.92 11.77
N GLY A 268 -12.18 6.49 11.87
CA GLY A 268 -12.53 7.50 12.86
C GLY A 268 -12.55 6.95 14.30
N PRO A 269 -12.49 7.85 15.30
CA PRO A 269 -12.43 7.48 16.70
C PRO A 269 -13.79 7.02 17.25
N LEU A 270 -13.74 5.99 18.07
CA LEU A 270 -14.79 5.57 19.00
C LEU A 270 -14.37 5.92 20.43
N PHE A 271 -15.18 6.72 21.11
CA PHE A 271 -14.96 7.15 22.49
C PHE A 271 -15.90 6.40 23.43
N CYS A 272 -15.43 5.81 24.52
CA CYS A 272 -16.30 5.09 25.47
C CYS A 272 -16.08 5.56 26.92
N GLY A 273 -17.13 5.48 27.76
CA GLY A 273 -17.06 5.75 29.21
C GLY A 273 -17.56 7.12 29.68
N GLY A 274 -17.66 7.29 31.00
CA GLY A 274 -18.32 8.43 31.67
C GLY A 274 -17.69 9.82 31.48
N ASP A 275 -16.54 9.89 30.83
CA ASP A 275 -15.86 11.13 30.43
C ASP A 275 -15.24 11.02 29.01
N TYR A 276 -15.58 9.98 28.24
CA TYR A 276 -14.99 9.70 26.92
C TYR A 276 -13.45 9.60 26.92
N LYS A 277 -12.88 9.09 28.01
CA LYS A 277 -11.42 8.99 28.23
C LYS A 277 -10.73 7.93 27.37
N SER A 278 -11.45 6.86 27.01
CA SER A 278 -10.90 5.77 26.20
C SER A 278 -11.23 5.99 24.73
N ILE A 279 -10.21 5.93 23.87
CA ILE A 279 -10.32 6.20 22.43
C ILE A 279 -9.86 4.95 21.66
N TYR A 280 -10.76 4.39 20.86
CA TYR A 280 -10.51 3.26 19.99
C TYR A 280 -10.52 3.75 18.54
N CYS A 281 -9.40 3.60 17.84
CA CYS A 281 -9.30 3.91 16.41
C CYS A 281 -8.67 2.72 15.68
N ASN A 282 -9.07 2.55 14.42
CA ASN A 282 -8.41 1.62 13.50
C ASN A 282 -7.27 2.32 12.73
N VAL A 283 -7.09 3.62 12.91
CA VAL A 283 -6.05 4.39 12.25
C VAL A 283 -5.41 5.35 13.23
N TYR A 284 -4.10 5.24 13.44
CA TYR A 284 -3.36 6.17 14.30
C TYR A 284 -2.32 6.94 13.50
N THR A 285 -2.01 8.15 13.95
CA THR A 285 -0.91 8.93 13.39
C THR A 285 0.27 8.89 14.33
N LYS A 286 1.44 8.47 13.83
CA LYS A 286 2.70 8.55 14.58
C LYS A 286 3.22 9.98 14.45
N ILE A 287 3.17 10.71 15.56
CA ILE A 287 3.54 12.13 15.68
C ILE A 287 5.05 12.29 15.77
#